data_AF-A0A8X6MBP9-F1
#
_entry.id   AF-A0A8X6MBP9-F1
#
_cell.length_a   1.000
_cell.length_b   1.000
_cell.length_c   1.000
_cell.angle_alpha   90.00
_cell.angle_beta   90.00
_cell.angle_gamma   90.00
#
_symmetry.space_group_name_H-M   'P 1'
#
loop_
_entity.id
_entity.type
_entity.pdbx_description
1 polymer ?
#
loop_
_entity_poly.entity_id
_entity_poly.type
_entity_poly.pdbx_seq_one_letter_code
_entity_poly.pdbx_strand_id
1 'polypeptide(L)'
;MKTQTKTKWRIVFDASLDDPGMPSLNDTLEAGPNLLVDIVDCLLTFRMHGFALTCDGKQAFLQLILHEKNKGFTKFLWYKLEFDSSGTPYFTDEITVYRFTCLPFGLTSSPFLLCASSRELAMNHI
;
A
#
# COMPACT_ATOMS: atom_id res chain seq x y z
N MET A 1 10.69 36.71 7.04
CA MET A 1 9.38 36.04 7.19
C MET A 1 9.64 34.55 7.27
N LYS A 2 9.53 33.93 8.46
CA LYS A 2 9.77 32.49 8.64
C LYS A 2 8.54 31.73 8.12
N THR A 3 8.70 31.01 7.02
CA THR A 3 7.68 30.12 6.46
C THR A 3 7.39 29.01 7.47
N GLN A 4 6.16 28.93 8.00
CA GLN A 4 5.74 27.78 8.80
C GLN A 4 5.95 26.50 7.98
N THR A 5 6.89 25.66 8.39
CA THR A 5 6.98 24.28 7.94
C THR A 5 5.76 23.53 8.48
N LYS A 6 4.71 23.38 7.68
CA LYS A 6 3.57 22.50 8.01
C LYS A 6 4.10 21.07 8.17
N THR A 7 4.02 20.53 9.39
CA THR A 7 4.35 19.13 9.67
C THR A 7 3.46 18.24 8.80
N LYS A 8 4.07 17.44 7.92
CA LYS A 8 3.35 16.52 7.04
C LYS A 8 3.01 15.26 7.82
N TRP A 9 1.74 15.06 8.11
CA TRP A 9 1.22 13.83 8.71
C TRP A 9 1.00 12.76 7.64
N ARG A 10 1.08 11.49 8.04
CA ARG A 10 0.73 10.32 7.22
C ARG A 10 -0.11 9.36 8.05
N ILE A 11 -1.11 8.77 7.42
CA ILE A 11 -1.91 7.70 8.00
C ILE A 11 -1.19 6.38 7.70
N VAL A 12 -1.06 5.52 8.71
CA VAL A 12 -0.44 4.20 8.59
C VAL A 12 -1.49 3.17 8.99
N PHE A 13 -1.69 2.17 8.11
CA PHE A 13 -2.49 1.01 8.43
C PHE A 13 -1.59 -0.02 9.13
N ASP A 14 -1.89 -0.29 10.40
CA ASP A 14 -1.14 -1.25 11.20
C ASP A 14 -1.77 -2.64 11.07
N ALA A 15 -1.17 -3.47 10.21
CA ALA A 15 -1.56 -4.87 10.04
C ALA A 15 -0.76 -5.83 10.94
N SER A 16 0.16 -5.30 11.75
CA SER A 16 0.98 -6.07 12.70
C SER A 16 0.43 -6.03 14.13
N LEU A 17 -0.61 -5.24 14.38
CA LEU A 17 -1.27 -5.22 15.68
C LEU A 17 -1.87 -6.60 15.99
N ASP A 18 -1.45 -7.16 17.12
CA ASP A 18 -1.95 -8.40 17.68
C ASP A 18 -2.63 -8.15 19.03
N ASP A 19 -3.46 -9.10 19.44
CA ASP A 19 -4.03 -9.16 20.78
C ASP A 19 -3.49 -10.41 21.49
N PRO A 20 -3.41 -10.44 22.83
CA PRO A 20 -2.89 -11.60 23.56
C PRO A 20 -3.60 -12.90 23.16
N GLY A 21 -2.88 -13.80 22.50
CA GLY A 21 -3.38 -15.09 22.03
C GLY A 21 -4.11 -15.08 20.68
N MET A 22 -4.14 -13.95 19.97
CA MET A 22 -4.70 -13.81 18.63
C MET A 22 -3.63 -13.35 17.64
N PRO A 23 -3.51 -13.97 16.46
CA PRO A 23 -2.54 -13.54 15.46
C PRO A 23 -2.92 -12.19 14.86
N SER A 24 -1.93 -11.39 14.47
CA SER A 24 -2.16 -10.18 13.68
C SER A 24 -2.63 -10.53 12.27
N LEU A 25 -3.13 -9.55 11.52
CA LEU A 25 -3.45 -9.76 10.11
C LEU A 25 -2.21 -10.25 9.33
N ASN A 26 -1.04 -9.67 9.61
CA ASN A 26 0.21 -10.03 8.95
C ASN A 26 0.69 -11.44 9.25
N ASP A 27 0.38 -12.00 10.43
CA ASP A 27 0.72 -13.38 10.78
C ASP A 27 -0.17 -14.40 10.05
N THR A 28 -1.38 -13.99 9.66
CA THR A 28 -2.33 -14.85 8.92
C THR A 28 -2.16 -14.79 7.41
N LEU A 29 -1.43 -13.81 6.89
CA LEU A 29 -1.21 -13.62 5.46
C LEU A 29 0.07 -14.33 5.00
N GLU A 30 -0.04 -15.11 3.92
CA GLU A 30 1.13 -15.65 3.26
C GLU A 30 1.93 -14.54 2.56
N ALA A 31 3.22 -14.43 2.88
CA ALA A 31 4.12 -13.44 2.28
C ALA A 31 4.27 -13.62 0.76
N GLY A 32 4.17 -14.86 0.28
CA GLY A 32 4.57 -15.26 -1.06
C GLY A 32 6.10 -15.32 -1.24
N PRO A 33 6.58 -15.83 -2.38
CA PRO A 33 8.01 -15.85 -2.69
C PRO A 33 8.57 -14.43 -2.87
N ASN A 34 9.84 -14.23 -2.52
CA ASN A 34 10.51 -12.97 -2.77
C ASN A 34 10.78 -12.79 -4.28
N LEU A 35 10.02 -11.89 -4.91
CA LEU A 35 10.17 -11.52 -6.32
C LEU A 35 10.85 -10.16 -6.52
N LEU A 36 11.49 -9.61 -5.48
CA LEU A 36 12.32 -8.43 -5.64
C LEU A 36 13.54 -8.79 -6.51
N VAL A 37 13.87 -7.91 -7.45
CA VAL A 37 15.08 -8.06 -8.26
C VAL A 37 16.27 -7.74 -7.37
N ASP A 38 17.32 -8.56 -7.43
CA ASP A 38 18.58 -8.23 -6.77
C ASP A 38 19.13 -6.92 -7.33
N ILE A 39 19.49 -5.99 -6.45
CA ILE A 39 19.91 -4.65 -6.87
C ILE A 39 21.24 -4.67 -7.62
N VAL A 40 22.14 -5.60 -7.30
CA VAL A 40 23.41 -5.78 -7.99
C VAL A 40 23.14 -6.31 -9.40
N ASP A 41 22.32 -7.35 -9.53
CA ASP A 41 21.95 -7.91 -10.83
C ASP A 41 21.25 -6.88 -11.72
N CYS A 42 20.35 -6.07 -11.14
CA CYS A 42 19.68 -4.97 -11.82
C CYS A 42 20.69 -3.94 -12.36
N LEU A 43 21.62 -3.49 -11.51
CA LEU A 43 22.64 -2.51 -11.88
C LEU A 43 23.66 -3.04 -12.90
N LEU A 44 24.00 -4.33 -12.84
CA LEU A 44 24.87 -4.97 -13.83
C LEU A 44 24.18 -5.06 -15.19
N THR A 45 22.94 -5.55 -15.23
CA THR A 45 22.14 -5.66 -16.46
C THR A 45 21.96 -4.28 -17.10
N PHE A 46 21.63 -3.26 -16.29
CA PHE A 46 21.49 -1.88 -16.76
C PHE A 46 22.76 -1.35 -17.44
N ARG A 47 23.95 -1.70 -16.93
CA ARG A 47 25.23 -1.29 -17.51
C ARG A 47 25.64 -2.07 -18.77
N MET A 48 25.11 -3.28 -18.97
CA MET A 48 25.44 -4.09 -20.16
C MET A 48 24.74 -3.61 -21.43
N HIS A 49 23.63 -2.87 -21.31
CA HIS A 49 22.87 -2.38 -22.45
C HIS A 49 23.23 -0.92 -22.78
N GLY A 50 23.38 -0.61 -24.08
CA GLY A 50 23.70 0.76 -24.54
C GLY A 50 22.56 1.77 -24.34
N PHE A 51 21.35 1.30 -24.07
CA PHE A 51 20.16 2.11 -23.82
C PHE A 51 19.32 1.45 -22.72
N ALA A 52 18.69 2.27 -21.88
CA ALA A 52 17.80 1.79 -20.84
C ALA A 52 16.54 2.66 -20.76
N LEU A 53 15.39 2.01 -20.52
CA LEU A 53 14.12 2.67 -20.29
C LEU A 53 13.78 2.58 -18.81
N THR A 54 13.47 3.72 -18.19
CA THR A 54 13.07 3.80 -16.79
C THR A 54 11.71 4.48 -16.71
N CYS A 55 10.82 3.95 -15.87
CA CYS A 55 9.55 4.58 -15.54
C CYS A 55 9.33 4.57 -14.02
N ASP A 56 8.62 5.58 -13.51
CA ASP A 56 8.20 5.63 -12.11
C ASP A 56 6.71 5.28 -12.01
N GLY A 57 6.42 4.17 -11.34
CA GLY A 57 5.06 3.71 -11.05
C GLY A 57 4.48 4.49 -9.88
N LYS A 58 3.98 5.71 -10.13
CA LYS A 58 3.40 6.55 -9.08
C LYS A 58 2.31 5.78 -8.31
N GLN A 59 2.53 5.62 -7.00
CA GLN A 59 1.61 4.95 -6.08
C GLN A 59 1.20 3.53 -6.54
N ALA A 60 2.17 2.72 -6.99
CA ALA A 60 1.92 1.42 -7.61
C ALA A 60 0.96 0.49 -6.83
N PHE A 61 1.07 0.43 -5.49
CA PHE A 61 0.15 -0.35 -4.66
C PHE A 61 -1.32 0.07 -4.83
N LEU A 62 -1.59 1.38 -4.98
CA LEU A 62 -2.95 1.90 -5.16
C LEU A 62 -3.53 1.57 -6.53
N GLN A 63 -2.70 1.18 -7.51
CA GLN A 63 -3.15 0.76 -8.83
C GLN A 63 -3.62 -0.70 -8.85
N LEU A 64 -3.27 -1.49 -7.84
CA LEU A 64 -3.69 -2.88 -7.72
C LEU A 64 -5.00 -2.99 -6.97
N ILE A 65 -6.06 -3.37 -7.68
CA ILE A 65 -7.39 -3.55 -7.11
C ILE A 65 -7.47 -4.91 -6.43
N LEU A 66 -7.92 -4.94 -5.18
CA LEU A 66 -8.16 -6.18 -4.46
C LEU A 66 -9.38 -6.90 -5.05
N HIS A 67 -9.27 -8.21 -5.18
CA HIS A 67 -10.42 -9.06 -5.50
C HIS A 67 -11.53 -8.89 -4.45
N GLU A 68 -12.81 -8.91 -4.84
CA GLU A 68 -13.93 -8.56 -3.94
C GLU A 68 -13.96 -9.41 -2.67
N LYS A 69 -13.61 -10.70 -2.78
CA LYS A 69 -13.50 -11.63 -1.64
C LYS A 69 -12.43 -11.22 -0.62
N ASN A 70 -11.40 -10.50 -1.03
CA ASN A 70 -10.25 -10.16 -0.19
C ASN A 70 -10.39 -8.79 0.49
N LYS A 71 -11.25 -7.90 -0.04
CA LYS A 71 -11.52 -6.58 0.54
C LYS A 71 -12.07 -6.64 1.97
N GLY A 72 -12.68 -7.77 2.35
CA GLY A 72 -13.21 -7.98 3.70
C GLY A 72 -12.14 -8.03 4.79
N PHE A 73 -10.90 -8.38 4.45
CA PHE A 73 -9.79 -8.55 5.40
C PHE A 73 -9.03 -7.26 5.68
N THR A 74 -9.18 -6.24 4.84
CA THR A 74 -8.47 -4.96 4.94
C THR A 74 -9.34 -3.87 5.57
N LYS A 75 -10.15 -4.24 6.57
CA LYS A 75 -11.04 -3.31 7.28
C LYS A 75 -10.26 -2.51 8.31
N PHE A 76 -10.70 -1.28 8.54
CA PHE A 76 -10.18 -0.43 9.61
C PHE A 76 -11.30 0.44 10.18
N LEU A 77 -11.13 0.83 11.45
CA LEU A 77 -12.02 1.73 12.15
C LEU A 77 -11.55 3.17 11.98
N TRP A 78 -12.49 4.10 11.79
CA TRP A 78 -12.19 5.51 11.71
C TRP A 78 -13.33 6.36 12.27
N TYR A 79 -13.00 7.49 12.89
CA TYR A 79 -14.01 8.46 13.31
C TYR A 79 -14.66 9.10 12.10
N LYS A 80 -15.98 9.21 12.10
CA LYS A 80 -16.73 9.76 10.98
C LYS A 80 -16.34 11.22 10.77
N LEU A 81 -16.05 11.53 9.52
CA LEU A 81 -15.70 12.88 9.08
C LEU A 81 -16.98 13.60 8.64
N GLU A 82 -17.29 14.71 9.28
CA GLU A 82 -18.38 15.61 8.89
C GLU A 82 -17.84 17.01 8.57
N PHE A 83 -18.68 17.82 7.93
CA PHE A 83 -18.35 19.19 7.55
C PHE A 83 -19.35 20.13 8.20
N ASP A 84 -18.85 21.20 8.83
CA ASP A 84 -19.73 22.22 9.38
C ASP A 84 -20.35 23.08 8.25
N SER A 85 -21.21 24.03 8.62
CA SER A 85 -21.83 24.96 7.67
C SER A 85 -20.82 25.87 6.94
N SER A 86 -19.59 25.97 7.42
CA SER A 86 -18.48 26.70 6.78
C SER A 86 -17.63 25.82 5.86
N GLY A 87 -17.90 24.51 5.80
CA GLY A 87 -17.10 23.53 5.06
C GLY A 87 -15.82 23.10 5.77
N THR A 88 -15.68 23.40 7.06
CA THR A 88 -14.52 22.96 7.86
C THR A 88 -14.73 21.51 8.30
N PRO A 89 -13.77 20.60 8.03
CA PRO A 89 -13.87 19.21 8.43
C PRO A 89 -13.68 19.04 9.93
N TYR A 90 -14.52 18.23 10.57
CA TYR A 90 -14.33 17.79 11.94
C TYR A 90 -14.67 16.29 12.09
N PHE A 91 -14.02 15.64 13.04
CA PHE A 91 -14.32 14.24 13.38
C PHE A 91 -15.40 14.21 14.46
N THR A 92 -16.37 13.31 14.32
CA THR A 92 -17.35 13.02 15.36
C THR A 92 -16.91 11.83 16.20
N ASP A 93 -17.57 11.59 17.34
CA ASP A 93 -17.33 10.40 18.17
C ASP A 93 -17.94 9.11 17.58
N GLU A 94 -18.57 9.19 16.40
CA GLU A 94 -19.14 8.03 15.71
C GLU A 94 -18.04 7.24 14.97
N ILE A 95 -17.88 5.96 15.29
CA ILE A 95 -16.91 5.08 14.62
C ILE A 95 -17.55 4.43 13.41
N THR A 96 -16.89 4.54 12.25
CA THR A 96 -17.28 3.89 10.99
C THR A 96 -16.23 2.87 10.55
N VAL A 97 -16.68 1.76 9.97
CA VAL A 97 -15.81 0.73 9.39
C VAL A 97 -15.56 1.04 7.91
N TYR A 98 -14.31 1.24 7.53
CA TYR A 98 -13.87 1.34 6.15
C TYR A 98 -13.13 0.08 5.72
N ARG A 99 -12.93 -0.08 4.40
CA ARG A 99 -12.12 -1.18 3.83
C ARG A 99 -11.31 -0.67 2.65
N PHE A 100 -10.11 -1.20 2.46
CA PHE A 100 -9.32 -0.90 1.26
C PHE A 100 -9.91 -1.60 0.03
N THR A 101 -9.98 -0.86 -1.08
CA THR A 101 -10.36 -1.40 -2.41
C THR A 101 -9.15 -1.75 -3.26
N CYS A 102 -8.00 -1.15 -2.95
CA CYS A 102 -6.70 -1.41 -3.55
C CYS A 102 -5.74 -2.02 -2.52
N LEU A 103 -4.59 -2.51 -2.97
CA LEU A 103 -3.59 -3.14 -2.12
C LEU A 103 -3.02 -2.11 -1.11
N PRO A 104 -3.25 -2.29 0.20
CA PRO A 104 -2.72 -1.34 1.18
C PRO A 104 -1.23 -1.56 1.43
N PHE A 105 -0.58 -0.50 1.90
CA PHE A 105 0.75 -0.59 2.47
C PHE A 105 0.69 -1.32 3.83
N GLY A 106 1.74 -2.05 4.17
CA GLY A 106 1.89 -2.67 5.49
C GLY A 106 1.44 -4.13 5.58
N LEU A 107 0.85 -4.72 4.53
CA LEU A 107 0.58 -6.17 4.51
C LEU A 107 1.86 -6.97 4.20
N THR A 108 2.02 -8.13 4.83
CA THR A 108 3.11 -9.07 4.55
C THR A 108 3.18 -9.47 3.07
N SER A 109 2.02 -9.67 2.43
CA SER A 109 1.92 -10.10 1.03
C SER A 109 2.08 -8.97 0.00
N SER A 110 2.01 -7.70 0.42
CA SER A 110 1.97 -6.56 -0.50
C SER A 110 3.18 -6.49 -1.46
N PRO A 111 4.44 -6.68 -1.00
CA PRO A 111 5.60 -6.64 -1.91
C PRO A 111 5.53 -7.72 -3.00
N PHE A 112 5.18 -8.95 -2.62
CA PHE A 112 5.03 -10.06 -3.56
C PHE A 112 3.95 -9.77 -4.59
N LEU A 113 2.75 -9.36 -4.14
CA LEU A 113 1.63 -9.06 -5.03
C LEU A 113 1.97 -7.96 -6.04
N LEU A 114 2.65 -6.91 -5.58
CA LEU A 114 3.10 -5.85 -6.48
C LEU A 114 4.08 -6.37 -7.54
N CYS A 115 5.12 -7.08 -7.12
CA CYS A 115 6.13 -7.60 -8.04
C CYS A 115 5.54 -8.62 -9.03
N ALA A 116 4.69 -9.54 -8.55
CA ALA A 116 4.05 -10.55 -9.39
C ALA A 116 3.17 -9.89 -10.47
N SER A 117 2.29 -8.97 -10.07
CA SER A 117 1.41 -8.27 -11.01
C SER A 117 2.19 -7.38 -11.99
N SER A 118 3.24 -6.69 -11.54
CA SER A 118 4.08 -5.90 -12.46
C SER A 118 4.82 -6.77 -13.49
N ARG A 119 5.33 -7.93 -13.08
CA ARG A 119 5.99 -8.88 -13.99
C ARG A 119 5.00 -9.48 -14.99
N GLU A 120 3.82 -9.90 -14.53
CA GLU A 120 2.76 -10.43 -15.39
C GLU A 120 2.33 -9.39 -16.44
N LEU A 121 2.13 -8.13 -16.01
CA LEU A 121 1.78 -7.04 -16.93
C LEU A 121 2.87 -6.81 -17.97
N ALA A 122 4.14 -6.82 -17.57
CA ALA A 122 5.27 -6.66 -18.48
C ALA A 122 5.35 -7.81 -19.49
N MET A 123 5.17 -9.06 -19.06
CA MET A 123 5.22 -10.23 -19.96
C MET A 123 4.06 -10.29 -20.96
N ASN A 124 2.89 -9.75 -20.61
CA ASN A 124 1.69 -9.83 -21.45
C ASN A 124 1.53 -8.65 -22.42
N HIS A 125 2.24 -7.53 -22.19
CA HIS A 125 1.99 -6.26 -22.92
C HIS A 125 3.24 -5.53 -23.41
N ILE A 126 4.45 -6.04 -23.15
CA ILE A 126 5.73 -5.52 -23.65
C ILE A 126 6.43 -6.61 -24.43
#